data_AF-A0AAE4EWA9-F1
#
_entry.id   AF-A0AAE4EWA9-F1
#
_cell.length_a   1.000
_cell.length_b   1.000
_cell.length_c   1.000
_cell.angle_alpha   90.00
_cell.angle_beta   90.00
_cell.angle_gamma   90.00
#
_symmetry.space_group_name_H-M   'P 1'
#
loop_
_entity.id
_entity.type
_entity.pdbx_description
1 polymer ?
#
loop_
_entity_poly.entity_id
_entity_poly.type
_entity_poly.pdbx_seq_one_letter_code
_entity_poly.pdbx_strand_id
1 'polypeptide(L)'
;MTAVEVSVVLPAYNEADTIEQTVSTTLETLASFLPEDTYEVIVAEDGCSDRTPEIATRLATEDSRVRHVHSDERRGRGGALAYAFERADSDTLVYFDTDLATDMAHLEELVDAVRVDGYDVATGSRWMPENRADRPAKRGIPSFGYNTLVRTVLRSDLKDHQCGFKAFDRQALETLLPLVQDEHWFWDTELLVKAQRNGYRVKEFPVDWTPKGDSKVDIVRDVFGMGSQILRTFWELSVSPRITRKVSLGAGTMLVVVALLLMTQYLDPDRVLSEMAGAAPEIVALSAVVYAVSWPLRGIRYRDILVSMGYRERWGFLTGAIFISQTGNLVFPARAGDAVRAYVIKARRSIPYPSGFASLAVERVFDLLTITLLAGVVMMGLAVTGSAEQLLTALTGGAVGGDAASSGRTAVAVAAGVGLAAIGAVVAIVASARTDRNFVRAIIGRLSSDSYADYVAGVIERFVGDVQTVAADGPAFARVGVGSLLIWTFDVITALIVFEAFGYGLTPSLVAVGFFAVSVGNLAKVLPLTPGGVGLYEGAFTVIVASLTPVGVAAAIGVAIVDHAVKNVVTIIGGVASMAWLNVSLTTAVEESQSAEAIEPETND
;
A
#
# COMPACT_ATOMS: atom_id res chain seq x y z
N MET A 1 18.59 18.38 -38.00
CA MET A 1 18.32 19.60 -37.23
C MET A 1 17.01 20.10 -37.75
N THR A 2 15.94 19.90 -36.99
CA THR A 2 14.62 20.50 -37.27
C THR A 2 14.79 22.02 -37.24
N ALA A 3 14.03 22.74 -38.08
CA ALA A 3 14.08 24.21 -38.12
C ALA A 3 13.39 24.86 -36.91
N VAL A 4 12.58 24.08 -36.19
CA VAL A 4 11.79 24.52 -35.04
C VAL A 4 12.69 24.62 -33.80
N GLU A 5 12.80 25.82 -33.23
CA GLU A 5 13.57 26.10 -32.00
C GLU A 5 12.70 26.03 -30.75
N VAL A 6 11.40 26.35 -30.86
CA VAL A 6 10.46 26.44 -29.74
C VAL A 6 9.14 25.72 -30.05
N SER A 7 8.69 24.86 -29.14
CA SER A 7 7.37 24.20 -29.24
C SER A 7 6.55 24.59 -28.02
N VAL A 8 5.44 25.29 -28.25
CA VAL A 8 4.47 25.66 -27.21
C VAL A 8 3.36 24.65 -27.16
N VAL A 9 3.19 23.97 -26.03
CA VAL A 9 2.15 22.97 -25.78
C VAL A 9 1.02 23.59 -24.96
N LEU A 10 -0.20 23.52 -25.51
CA LEU A 10 -1.42 24.02 -24.91
C LEU A 10 -2.30 22.81 -24.50
N PRO A 11 -2.36 22.45 -23.20
CA PRO A 11 -3.21 21.36 -22.74
C PRO A 11 -4.68 21.77 -22.85
N ALA A 12 -5.49 20.96 -23.53
CA ALA A 12 -6.89 21.28 -23.80
C ALA A 12 -7.81 20.14 -23.38
N TYR A 13 -8.73 20.43 -22.45
CA TYR A 13 -9.82 19.53 -22.06
C TYR A 13 -11.13 20.30 -21.97
N ASN A 14 -12.01 20.09 -22.94
CA ASN A 14 -13.27 20.83 -23.09
C ASN A 14 -13.11 22.36 -23.09
N GLU A 15 -12.22 22.85 -23.94
CA GLU A 15 -11.84 24.27 -24.10
C GLU A 15 -12.40 24.88 -25.40
N ALA A 16 -13.53 24.37 -25.91
CA ALA A 16 -14.07 24.78 -27.21
C ALA A 16 -14.36 26.29 -27.32
N ASP A 17 -14.62 26.97 -26.20
CA ASP A 17 -14.93 28.40 -26.17
C ASP A 17 -13.68 29.30 -26.18
N THR A 18 -12.51 28.76 -25.82
CA THR A 18 -11.30 29.53 -25.49
C THR A 18 -10.08 29.16 -26.36
N ILE A 19 -10.01 27.92 -26.86
CA ILE A 19 -8.81 27.38 -27.50
C ILE A 19 -8.40 28.14 -28.77
N GLU A 20 -9.35 28.59 -29.59
CA GLU A 20 -9.07 29.34 -30.81
C GLU A 20 -8.42 30.70 -30.52
N GLN A 21 -8.97 31.43 -29.53
CA GLN A 21 -8.38 32.70 -29.10
C GLN A 21 -6.98 32.48 -28.50
N THR A 22 -6.79 31.40 -27.75
CA THR A 22 -5.52 31.04 -27.13
C THR A 22 -4.45 30.78 -28.18
N VAL A 23 -4.76 29.97 -29.20
CA VAL A 23 -3.84 29.69 -30.31
C VAL A 23 -3.49 30.98 -31.07
N SER A 24 -4.48 31.81 -31.44
CA SER A 24 -4.22 33.09 -32.13
C SER A 24 -3.30 34.00 -31.33
N THR A 25 -3.60 34.19 -30.04
CA THR A 25 -2.80 35.04 -29.13
C THR A 25 -1.38 34.50 -28.99
N THR A 26 -1.22 33.17 -28.92
CA THR A 26 0.08 32.51 -28.84
C THR A 26 0.91 32.76 -30.09
N LEU A 27 0.32 32.56 -31.28
CA LEU A 27 0.99 32.78 -32.56
C LEU A 27 1.41 34.24 -32.74
N GLU A 28 0.53 35.20 -32.40
CA GLU A 28 0.81 36.63 -32.44
C GLU A 28 1.95 37.02 -31.48
N THR A 29 1.96 36.45 -30.28
CA THR A 29 2.99 36.73 -29.27
C THR A 29 4.35 36.18 -29.71
N LEU A 30 4.41 34.92 -30.17
CA LEU A 30 5.64 34.29 -30.66
C LEU A 30 6.21 35.03 -31.88
N ALA A 31 5.35 35.46 -32.82
CA ALA A 31 5.77 36.23 -33.99
C ALA A 31 6.42 37.58 -33.66
N SER A 32 6.20 38.11 -32.45
CA SER A 32 6.79 39.39 -32.04
C SER A 32 8.28 39.31 -31.69
N PHE A 33 8.79 38.12 -31.36
CA PHE A 33 10.19 37.91 -30.94
C PHE A 33 10.90 36.69 -31.57
N LEU A 34 10.17 35.82 -32.29
CA LEU A 34 10.73 34.69 -33.04
C LEU A 34 10.42 34.79 -34.55
N PRO A 35 11.33 34.34 -35.43
CA PRO A 35 11.03 34.15 -36.84
C PRO A 35 9.86 33.17 -37.07
N GLU A 36 9.07 33.38 -38.13
CA GLU A 36 7.84 32.61 -38.39
C GLU A 36 8.06 31.09 -38.54
N ASP A 37 9.25 30.65 -38.98
CA ASP A 37 9.57 29.24 -39.25
C ASP A 37 10.31 28.54 -38.10
N THR A 38 10.50 29.20 -36.95
CA THR A 38 11.30 28.67 -35.82
C THR A 38 10.46 28.25 -34.62
N TYR A 39 9.13 28.23 -34.73
CA TYR A 39 8.28 27.79 -33.63
C TYR A 39 7.04 27.00 -34.10
N GLU A 40 6.49 26.21 -33.20
CA GLU A 40 5.22 25.52 -33.38
C GLU A 40 4.33 25.66 -32.14
N VAL A 41 3.02 25.57 -32.35
CA VAL A 41 2.00 25.52 -31.30
C VAL A 41 1.27 24.19 -31.38
N ILE A 42 1.36 23.40 -30.32
CA ILE A 42 0.77 22.08 -30.22
C ILE A 42 -0.44 22.17 -29.29
N VAL A 43 -1.63 21.92 -29.83
CA VAL A 43 -2.83 21.69 -29.02
C VAL A 43 -2.81 20.23 -28.55
N ALA A 44 -2.55 20.04 -27.26
CA ALA A 44 -2.53 18.73 -26.60
C ALA A 44 -3.93 18.44 -26.06
N GLU A 45 -4.75 17.89 -26.92
CA GLU A 45 -6.13 17.53 -26.64
C GLU A 45 -6.19 16.21 -25.83
N ASP A 46 -7.01 16.17 -24.78
CA ASP A 46 -7.00 15.10 -23.76
C ASP A 46 -8.37 14.41 -23.57
N GLY A 47 -8.88 13.70 -24.59
CA GLY A 47 -10.12 12.93 -24.48
C GLY A 47 -11.36 13.81 -24.26
N CYS A 48 -11.47 14.89 -25.04
CA CYS A 48 -12.55 15.86 -24.97
C CYS A 48 -13.91 15.26 -25.39
N SER A 49 -14.96 15.84 -24.83
CA SER A 49 -16.36 15.49 -25.11
C SER A 49 -17.14 16.59 -25.82
N ASP A 50 -16.51 17.74 -26.01
CA ASP A 50 -17.07 18.91 -26.69
C ASP A 50 -16.43 19.11 -28.08
N ARG A 51 -16.52 20.34 -28.62
CA ARG A 51 -16.01 20.67 -29.96
C ARG A 51 -14.51 21.00 -30.02
N THR A 52 -13.77 20.80 -28.93
CA THR A 52 -12.33 21.12 -28.87
C THR A 52 -11.52 20.38 -29.95
N PRO A 53 -11.71 19.06 -30.20
CA PRO A 53 -10.94 18.33 -31.20
C PRO A 53 -11.18 18.82 -32.63
N GLU A 54 -12.42 19.18 -32.97
CA GLU A 54 -12.77 19.72 -34.29
C GLU A 54 -12.14 21.09 -34.52
N ILE A 55 -12.14 21.95 -33.50
CA ILE A 55 -11.50 23.26 -33.57
C ILE A 55 -9.98 23.11 -33.71
N ALA A 56 -9.34 22.27 -32.89
CA ALA A 56 -7.90 22.02 -32.95
C ALA A 56 -7.47 21.46 -34.31
N THR A 57 -8.24 20.52 -34.87
CA THR A 57 -7.97 19.94 -36.21
C THR A 57 -8.10 20.99 -37.31
N ARG A 58 -9.10 21.86 -37.24
CA ARG A 58 -9.25 22.96 -38.20
C ARG A 58 -8.06 23.91 -38.13
N LEU A 59 -7.67 24.36 -36.95
CA LEU A 59 -6.53 25.28 -36.76
C LEU A 59 -5.23 24.69 -37.32
N ALA A 60 -4.96 23.40 -37.07
CA ALA A 60 -3.80 22.69 -37.62
C ALA A 60 -3.85 22.52 -39.16
N THR A 61 -5.03 22.59 -39.76
CA THR A 61 -5.19 22.57 -41.23
C THR A 61 -4.99 23.96 -41.85
N GLU A 62 -5.38 25.01 -41.11
CA GLU A 62 -5.33 26.41 -41.55
C GLU A 62 -3.94 27.04 -41.40
N ASP A 63 -3.14 26.64 -40.40
CA ASP A 63 -1.80 27.16 -40.15
C ASP A 63 -0.80 26.02 -39.92
N SER A 64 0.26 25.95 -40.74
CA SER A 64 1.28 24.89 -40.66
C SER A 64 2.14 24.94 -39.41
N ARG A 65 2.10 26.04 -38.64
CA ARG A 65 2.77 26.17 -37.34
C ARG A 65 1.94 25.56 -36.22
N VAL A 66 0.68 25.21 -36.47
CA VAL A 66 -0.22 24.60 -35.47
C VAL A 66 -0.29 23.10 -35.70
N ARG A 67 -0.17 22.33 -34.62
CA ARG A 67 -0.36 20.87 -34.64
C ARG A 67 -1.41 20.46 -33.62
N HIS A 68 -2.18 19.45 -33.99
CA HIS A 68 -3.15 18.82 -33.11
C HIS A 68 -2.62 17.45 -32.67
N VAL A 69 -2.44 17.26 -31.37
CA VAL A 69 -2.11 15.97 -30.76
C VAL A 69 -3.35 15.50 -30.01
N HIS A 70 -3.99 14.47 -30.55
CA HIS A 70 -5.24 13.89 -30.04
C HIS A 70 -4.96 12.71 -29.10
N SER A 71 -5.80 12.55 -28.08
CA SER A 71 -5.87 11.35 -27.25
C SER A 71 -7.32 10.86 -27.17
N ASP A 72 -7.57 9.60 -27.52
CA ASP A 72 -8.91 9.00 -27.47
C ASP A 72 -9.44 8.89 -26.03
N GLU A 73 -8.54 8.70 -25.06
CA GLU A 73 -8.85 8.60 -23.64
C GLU A 73 -8.20 9.73 -22.85
N ARG A 74 -8.82 10.10 -21.73
CA ARG A 74 -8.34 11.14 -20.82
C ARG A 74 -7.14 10.63 -20.01
N ARG A 75 -5.95 11.17 -20.30
CA ARG A 75 -4.67 10.89 -19.65
C ARG A 75 -4.44 11.78 -18.43
N GLY A 76 -5.15 12.91 -18.35
CA GLY A 76 -4.92 13.93 -17.34
C GLY A 76 -3.85 14.94 -17.76
N ARG A 77 -3.84 16.12 -17.11
CA ARG A 77 -3.03 17.27 -17.54
C ARG A 77 -1.54 16.94 -17.71
N GLY A 78 -0.91 16.30 -16.72
CA GLY A 78 0.50 15.93 -16.79
C GLY A 78 0.79 14.88 -17.86
N GLY A 79 -0.10 13.87 -18.00
CA GLY A 79 -0.01 12.85 -19.03
C GLY A 79 -0.16 13.40 -20.45
N ALA A 80 -1.11 14.31 -20.67
CA ALA A 80 -1.30 14.99 -21.94
C ALA A 80 -0.11 15.89 -22.32
N LEU A 81 0.44 16.63 -21.34
CA LEU A 81 1.67 17.41 -21.53
C LEU A 81 2.85 16.53 -21.90
N ALA A 82 3.12 15.46 -21.14
CA ALA A 82 4.20 14.53 -21.43
C ALA A 82 4.06 13.91 -22.83
N TYR A 83 2.85 13.44 -23.17
CA TYR A 83 2.54 12.85 -24.47
C TYR A 83 2.80 13.81 -25.65
N ALA A 84 2.47 15.09 -25.47
CA ALA A 84 2.71 16.13 -26.47
C ALA A 84 4.19 16.54 -26.54
N PHE A 85 4.89 16.68 -25.40
CA PHE A 85 6.31 17.01 -25.37
C PHE A 85 7.19 15.95 -26.05
N GLU A 86 6.86 14.67 -25.92
CA GLU A 86 7.53 13.58 -26.67
C GLU A 86 7.42 13.72 -28.19
N ARG A 87 6.39 14.44 -28.68
CA ARG A 87 6.08 14.60 -30.11
C ARG A 87 6.44 15.98 -30.67
N ALA A 88 6.86 16.90 -29.80
CA ALA A 88 7.36 18.20 -30.18
C ALA A 88 8.68 18.06 -30.95
N ASP A 89 9.00 19.00 -31.83
CA ASP A 89 10.17 18.95 -32.71
C ASP A 89 11.29 19.95 -32.35
N SER A 90 11.18 20.64 -31.19
CA SER A 90 12.10 21.71 -30.75
C SER A 90 13.04 21.36 -29.59
N ASP A 91 14.12 22.12 -29.40
CA ASP A 91 14.98 22.00 -28.22
C ASP A 91 14.42 22.75 -26.98
N THR A 92 13.63 23.82 -27.18
CA THR A 92 12.95 24.53 -26.09
C THR A 92 11.46 24.20 -26.07
N LEU A 93 10.99 23.62 -24.97
CA LEU A 93 9.63 23.14 -24.78
C LEU A 93 8.89 24.04 -23.80
N VAL A 94 7.72 24.54 -24.16
CA VAL A 94 6.97 25.52 -23.36
C VAL A 94 5.57 25.00 -23.09
N TYR A 95 5.04 25.26 -21.90
CA TYR A 95 3.65 25.02 -21.54
C TYR A 95 3.10 26.22 -20.79
N PHE A 96 1.85 26.59 -21.12
CA PHE A 96 1.04 27.40 -20.23
C PHE A 96 -0.44 27.03 -20.26
N ASP A 97 -1.16 27.41 -19.20
CA ASP A 97 -2.61 27.21 -19.07
C ASP A 97 -3.37 28.00 -20.15
N THR A 98 -4.37 27.36 -20.76
CA THR A 98 -5.14 27.91 -21.91
C THR A 98 -6.13 29.01 -21.52
N ASP A 99 -6.25 29.38 -20.25
CA ASP A 99 -7.11 30.47 -19.80
C ASP A 99 -6.52 31.86 -20.02
N LEU A 100 -5.26 31.94 -20.48
CA LEU A 100 -4.48 33.18 -20.63
C LEU A 100 -4.53 34.04 -19.35
N ALA A 101 -4.57 33.41 -18.17
CA ALA A 101 -4.57 34.12 -16.90
C ALA A 101 -3.21 34.76 -16.61
N THR A 102 -2.11 34.18 -17.11
CA THR A 102 -0.77 34.78 -17.09
C THR A 102 -0.63 35.73 -18.28
N ASP A 103 -0.10 36.93 -18.04
CA ASP A 103 0.11 37.91 -19.11
C ASP A 103 1.17 37.40 -20.10
N MET A 104 0.78 37.34 -21.38
CA MET A 104 1.61 36.84 -22.48
C MET A 104 2.84 37.72 -22.77
N ALA A 105 2.89 38.95 -22.23
CA ALA A 105 4.10 39.77 -22.25
C ALA A 105 5.31 39.07 -21.60
N HIS A 106 5.08 38.11 -20.70
CA HIS A 106 6.11 37.32 -20.04
C HIS A 106 6.58 36.09 -20.85
N LEU A 107 5.99 35.82 -22.03
CA LEU A 107 6.33 34.63 -22.81
C LEU A 107 7.76 34.68 -23.37
N GLU A 108 8.21 35.85 -23.83
CA GLU A 108 9.59 36.03 -24.32
C GLU A 108 10.61 35.72 -23.20
N GLU A 109 10.39 36.26 -21.99
CA GLU A 109 11.24 35.99 -20.83
C GLU A 109 11.25 34.50 -20.46
N LEU A 110 10.10 33.82 -20.54
CA LEU A 110 10.00 32.38 -20.27
C LEU A 110 10.83 31.56 -21.25
N VAL A 111 10.70 31.86 -22.55
CA VAL A 111 11.40 31.15 -23.63
C VAL A 111 12.90 31.39 -23.54
N ASP A 112 13.32 32.65 -23.44
CA ASP A 112 14.73 33.01 -23.44
C ASP A 112 15.47 32.57 -22.17
N ALA A 113 14.76 32.38 -21.06
CA ALA A 113 15.34 31.77 -19.86
C ALA A 113 15.95 30.38 -20.14
N VAL A 114 15.32 29.58 -21.00
CA VAL A 114 15.86 28.28 -21.39
C VAL A 114 16.77 28.43 -22.60
N ARG A 115 16.26 29.03 -23.68
CA ARG A 115 16.90 29.08 -24.98
C ARG A 115 18.20 29.89 -25.00
N VAL A 116 18.27 30.98 -24.23
CA VAL A 116 19.36 31.97 -24.29
C VAL A 116 20.16 31.98 -22.98
N ASP A 117 19.50 32.05 -21.82
CA ASP A 117 20.16 32.13 -20.51
C ASP A 117 20.73 30.77 -20.03
N GLY A 118 20.34 29.68 -20.71
CA GLY A 118 20.81 28.32 -20.45
C GLY A 118 20.37 27.76 -19.11
N TYR A 119 19.15 28.07 -18.65
CA TYR A 119 18.50 27.34 -17.57
C TYR A 119 17.86 26.06 -18.11
N ASP A 120 17.87 25.00 -17.30
CA ASP A 120 17.28 23.71 -17.68
C ASP A 120 15.75 23.74 -17.59
N VAL A 121 15.23 24.53 -16.63
CA VAL A 121 13.80 24.73 -16.40
C VAL A 121 13.55 26.19 -16.02
N ALA A 122 12.50 26.80 -16.54
CA ALA A 122 12.01 28.12 -16.15
C ALA A 122 10.53 28.06 -15.77
N THR A 123 10.13 28.81 -14.74
CA THR A 123 8.72 28.92 -14.32
C THR A 123 8.38 30.34 -13.91
N GLY A 124 7.19 30.80 -14.30
CA GLY A 124 6.58 31.99 -13.73
C GLY A 124 6.18 31.78 -12.27
N SER A 125 6.10 32.87 -11.52
CA SER A 125 5.73 32.86 -10.11
C SER A 125 4.77 33.98 -9.75
N ARG A 126 3.65 33.60 -9.15
CA ARG A 126 2.63 34.53 -8.65
C ARG A 126 2.92 35.02 -7.24
N TRP A 127 3.98 34.50 -6.61
CA TRP A 127 4.29 34.69 -5.18
C TRP A 127 5.64 35.38 -4.93
N MET A 128 6.31 35.86 -5.99
CA MET A 128 7.55 36.64 -5.84
C MET A 128 7.26 38.08 -5.41
N PRO A 129 8.14 38.70 -4.58
CA PRO A 129 7.90 40.03 -3.99
C PRO A 129 7.76 41.18 -5.00
N GLU A 130 8.31 41.01 -6.19
CA GLU A 130 8.29 42.02 -7.27
C GLU A 130 6.96 42.07 -8.03
N ASN A 131 6.04 41.17 -7.72
CA ASN A 131 4.81 40.95 -8.49
C ASN A 131 3.64 41.83 -7.99
N ARG A 132 2.93 42.52 -8.91
CA ARG A 132 1.72 43.31 -8.63
C ARG A 132 0.44 42.51 -8.89
N ALA A 133 0.33 41.32 -8.31
CA ALA A 133 -0.90 40.53 -8.45
C ALA A 133 -2.05 41.16 -7.63
N ASP A 134 -3.03 41.77 -8.30
CA ASP A 134 -4.25 42.31 -7.66
C ASP A 134 -5.16 41.14 -7.25
N ARG A 135 -5.27 40.87 -5.93
CA ARG A 135 -5.98 39.69 -5.42
C ARG A 135 -6.98 40.00 -4.30
N PRO A 136 -8.21 39.45 -4.36
CA PRO A 136 -9.11 39.38 -3.21
C PRO A 136 -8.53 38.48 -2.11
N ALA A 137 -8.43 39.00 -0.89
CA ALA A 137 -7.78 38.37 0.27
C ALA A 137 -8.23 36.92 0.63
N LYS A 138 -9.34 36.42 0.07
CA LYS A 138 -9.88 35.08 0.37
C LYS A 138 -9.29 33.92 -0.47
N ARG A 139 -8.61 34.18 -1.60
CA ARG A 139 -8.05 33.12 -2.48
C ARG A 139 -6.55 32.81 -2.28
N GLY A 140 -5.82 33.62 -1.51
CA GLY A 140 -4.37 33.46 -1.34
C GLY A 140 -3.92 32.41 -0.30
N ILE A 141 -4.79 32.05 0.65
CA ILE A 141 -4.40 31.23 1.81
C ILE A 141 -4.11 29.75 1.45
N PRO A 142 -4.91 29.06 0.63
CA PRO A 142 -4.66 27.66 0.29
C PRO A 142 -3.39 27.46 -0.56
N SER A 143 -3.19 28.29 -1.60
CA SER A 143 -2.00 28.20 -2.47
C SER A 143 -0.72 28.62 -1.73
N PHE A 144 -0.80 29.60 -0.81
CA PHE A 144 0.34 29.93 0.06
C PHE A 144 0.69 28.78 1.01
N GLY A 145 -0.33 28.15 1.63
CA GLY A 145 -0.14 26.98 2.49
C GLY A 145 0.46 25.79 1.75
N TYR A 146 -0.03 25.50 0.54
CA TYR A 146 0.50 24.48 -0.34
C TYR A 146 1.98 24.71 -0.68
N ASN A 147 2.33 25.88 -1.19
CA ASN A 147 3.71 26.19 -1.54
C ASN A 147 4.63 26.18 -0.32
N THR A 148 4.14 26.62 0.85
CA THR A 148 4.89 26.50 2.11
C THR A 148 5.14 25.04 2.48
N LEU A 149 4.16 24.16 2.30
CA LEU A 149 4.30 22.73 2.56
C LEU A 149 5.31 22.07 1.61
N VAL A 150 5.23 22.32 0.31
CA VAL A 150 6.19 21.82 -0.68
C VAL A 150 7.61 22.29 -0.35
N ARG A 151 7.79 23.59 -0.06
CA ARG A 151 9.10 24.15 0.29
C ARG A 151 9.67 23.56 1.56
N THR A 152 8.85 23.27 2.57
CA THR A 152 9.33 22.74 3.86
C THR A 152 9.54 21.23 3.83
N VAL A 153 8.57 20.48 3.29
CA VAL A 153 8.58 19.00 3.28
C VAL A 153 9.51 18.49 2.19
N LEU A 154 9.36 18.99 0.95
CA LEU A 154 10.16 18.56 -0.21
C LEU A 154 11.47 19.32 -0.36
N ARG A 155 11.71 20.34 0.47
CA ARG A 155 12.90 21.21 0.47
C ARG A 155 13.16 21.86 -0.89
N SER A 156 12.09 22.38 -1.49
CA SER A 156 12.19 23.22 -2.69
C SER A 156 12.48 24.68 -2.32
N ASP A 157 13.31 25.31 -3.15
CA ASP A 157 13.62 26.73 -3.03
C ASP A 157 12.61 27.65 -3.75
N LEU A 158 11.75 27.11 -4.62
CA LEU A 158 10.78 27.87 -5.42
C LEU A 158 9.63 28.41 -4.56
N LYS A 159 9.02 29.52 -4.94
CA LYS A 159 7.87 30.13 -4.27
C LYS A 159 6.52 29.67 -4.83
N ASP A 160 6.45 29.32 -6.11
CA ASP A 160 5.22 28.92 -6.78
C ASP A 160 5.42 27.69 -7.68
N HIS A 161 4.91 26.54 -7.22
CA HIS A 161 5.03 25.28 -7.94
C HIS A 161 3.88 25.05 -8.92
N GLN A 162 2.73 25.69 -8.68
CA GLN A 162 1.47 25.45 -9.39
C GLN A 162 1.19 26.47 -10.49
N CYS A 163 2.16 27.32 -10.84
CA CYS A 163 2.00 28.25 -11.95
C CYS A 163 2.12 27.48 -13.26
N GLY A 164 1.03 27.34 -14.02
CA GLY A 164 1.03 26.75 -15.36
C GLY A 164 1.61 27.72 -16.38
N PHE A 165 2.87 28.09 -16.22
CA PHE A 165 3.63 28.93 -17.14
C PHE A 165 5.11 28.54 -17.02
N LYS A 166 5.53 27.57 -17.84
CA LYS A 166 6.82 26.87 -17.69
C LYS A 166 7.50 26.60 -19.03
N ALA A 167 8.83 26.62 -19.02
CA ALA A 167 9.66 26.19 -20.14
C ALA A 167 10.73 25.21 -19.66
N PHE A 168 11.14 24.34 -20.57
CA PHE A 168 12.06 23.25 -20.31
C PHE A 168 13.03 23.11 -21.47
N ASP A 169 14.30 22.84 -21.15
CA ASP A 169 15.23 22.26 -22.10
C ASP A 169 14.79 20.82 -22.40
N ARG A 170 14.80 20.43 -23.68
CA ARG A 170 14.39 19.08 -24.11
C ARG A 170 15.16 17.98 -23.37
N GLN A 171 16.48 18.09 -23.30
CA GLN A 171 17.31 17.04 -22.72
C GLN A 171 17.06 16.90 -21.21
N ALA A 172 16.88 18.04 -20.52
CA ALA A 172 16.48 18.05 -19.13
C ALA A 172 15.10 17.39 -18.93
N LEU A 173 14.12 17.75 -19.76
CA LEU A 173 12.76 17.22 -19.67
C LEU A 173 12.71 15.71 -19.94
N GLU A 174 13.38 15.22 -20.98
CA GLU A 174 13.46 13.78 -21.32
C GLU A 174 14.08 12.95 -20.19
N THR A 175 15.01 13.54 -19.42
CA THR A 175 15.61 12.87 -18.25
C THR A 175 14.68 12.92 -17.03
N LEU A 176 13.88 13.98 -16.89
CA LEU A 176 12.99 14.18 -15.74
C LEU A 176 11.67 13.43 -15.88
N LEU A 177 11.10 13.35 -17.09
CA LEU A 177 9.78 12.74 -17.33
C LEU A 177 9.66 11.31 -16.77
N PRO A 178 10.61 10.38 -17.00
CA PRO A 178 10.53 9.03 -16.44
C PRO A 178 10.59 8.97 -14.91
N LEU A 179 11.02 10.06 -14.26
CA LEU A 179 11.10 10.16 -12.82
C LEU A 179 9.78 10.67 -12.22
N VAL A 180 8.90 11.31 -12.98
CA VAL A 180 7.64 11.90 -12.48
C VAL A 180 6.54 10.84 -12.49
N GLN A 181 5.86 10.63 -11.35
CA GLN A 181 4.81 9.61 -11.23
C GLN A 181 3.39 10.16 -11.31
N ASP A 182 3.15 11.42 -10.95
CA ASP A 182 1.80 12.01 -11.10
C ASP A 182 1.54 12.42 -12.54
N GLU A 183 0.44 11.95 -13.12
CA GLU A 183 0.03 12.30 -14.49
C GLU A 183 -0.99 13.46 -14.52
N HIS A 184 -1.23 14.15 -13.40
CA HIS A 184 -2.32 15.12 -13.28
C HIS A 184 -1.89 16.47 -12.69
N TRP A 185 -2.55 16.95 -11.64
CA TRP A 185 -2.32 18.30 -11.09
C TRP A 185 -1.01 18.45 -10.32
N PHE A 186 -0.42 17.36 -9.83
CA PHE A 186 0.83 17.41 -9.05
C PHE A 186 2.08 17.25 -9.93
N TRP A 187 1.91 16.85 -11.21
CA TRP A 187 2.97 16.68 -12.20
C TRP A 187 3.98 17.84 -12.22
N ASP A 188 3.49 19.08 -12.26
CA ASP A 188 4.34 20.29 -12.34
C ASP A 188 5.22 20.47 -11.10
N THR A 189 4.66 20.21 -9.94
CA THR A 189 5.34 20.31 -8.65
C THR A 189 6.34 19.20 -8.48
N GLU A 190 5.96 17.97 -8.81
CA GLU A 190 6.85 16.81 -8.75
C GLU A 190 8.05 17.00 -9.67
N LEU A 191 7.80 17.45 -10.90
CA LEU A 191 8.83 17.72 -11.89
C LEU A 191 9.79 18.80 -11.41
N LEU A 192 9.29 19.95 -10.93
CA LEU A 192 10.13 21.04 -10.41
C LEU A 192 10.98 20.59 -9.22
N VAL A 193 10.39 19.86 -8.28
CA VAL A 193 11.11 19.33 -7.12
C VAL A 193 12.18 18.34 -7.58
N LYS A 194 11.84 17.40 -8.47
CA LYS A 194 12.80 16.41 -9.00
C LYS A 194 13.90 17.08 -9.82
N ALA A 195 13.61 18.16 -10.54
CA ALA A 195 14.60 18.97 -11.23
C ALA A 195 15.64 19.53 -10.25
N GLN A 196 15.18 20.22 -9.19
CA GLN A 196 16.08 20.76 -8.16
C GLN A 196 16.89 19.67 -7.45
N ARG A 197 16.27 18.51 -7.17
CA ARG A 197 16.94 17.39 -6.49
C ARG A 197 17.99 16.69 -7.34
N ASN A 198 17.82 16.69 -8.66
CA ASN A 198 18.81 16.17 -9.61
C ASN A 198 19.87 17.21 -10.01
N GLY A 199 19.83 18.40 -9.41
CA GLY A 199 20.87 19.44 -9.62
C GLY A 199 20.66 20.30 -10.86
N TYR A 200 19.48 20.26 -11.48
CA TYR A 200 19.15 21.13 -12.62
C TYR A 200 18.98 22.59 -12.17
N ARG A 201 19.35 23.52 -13.05
CA ARG A 201 19.20 24.98 -12.88
C ARG A 201 17.76 25.38 -13.20
N VAL A 202 17.00 25.66 -12.14
CA VAL A 202 15.60 26.11 -12.25
C VAL A 202 15.51 27.62 -12.02
N LYS A 203 15.01 28.37 -13.02
CA LYS A 203 14.72 29.81 -12.92
C LYS A 203 13.27 30.02 -12.47
N GLU A 204 13.07 30.87 -11.48
CA GLU A 204 11.75 31.37 -11.08
C GLU A 204 11.74 32.90 -11.27
N PHE A 205 10.71 33.44 -11.91
CA PHE A 205 10.58 34.89 -12.16
C PHE A 205 9.13 35.38 -11.95
N PRO A 206 8.91 36.65 -11.56
CA PRO A 206 7.57 37.17 -11.28
C PRO A 206 6.75 37.32 -12.57
N VAL A 207 5.47 36.93 -12.54
CA VAL A 207 4.55 37.11 -13.69
C VAL A 207 3.23 37.77 -13.31
N ASP A 208 2.76 38.69 -14.14
CA ASP A 208 1.44 39.30 -13.93
C ASP A 208 0.34 38.27 -14.20
N TRP A 209 -0.55 38.09 -13.22
CA TRP A 209 -1.59 37.06 -13.27
C TRP A 209 -2.96 37.64 -12.91
N THR A 210 -3.91 37.48 -13.83
CA THR A 210 -5.30 37.94 -13.67
C THR A 210 -6.24 36.74 -13.65
N PRO A 211 -6.99 36.51 -12.56
CA PRO A 211 -7.93 35.39 -12.48
C PRO A 211 -9.01 35.47 -13.57
N LYS A 212 -9.15 34.40 -14.35
CA LYS A 212 -10.25 34.23 -15.31
C LYS A 212 -11.25 33.22 -14.74
N GLY A 213 -12.42 33.71 -14.34
CA GLY A 213 -13.53 32.87 -13.85
C GLY A 213 -13.52 32.51 -12.35
N ASP A 214 -14.60 31.82 -11.97
CA ASP A 214 -14.85 31.31 -10.61
C ASP A 214 -14.68 29.78 -10.58
N SER A 215 -13.43 29.29 -10.61
CA SER A 215 -13.18 27.90 -10.22
C SER A 215 -13.37 27.78 -8.71
N LYS A 216 -14.31 26.93 -8.28
CA LYS A 216 -14.49 26.58 -6.87
C LYS A 216 -13.35 25.64 -6.48
N VAL A 217 -12.30 26.21 -5.89
CA VAL A 217 -11.22 25.46 -5.24
C VAL A 217 -11.84 24.66 -4.09
N ASP A 218 -11.92 23.35 -4.25
CA ASP A 218 -12.40 22.45 -3.21
C ASP A 218 -11.23 22.15 -2.26
N ILE A 219 -11.09 23.00 -1.24
CA ILE A 219 -9.97 23.01 -0.29
C ILE A 219 -9.71 21.61 0.31
N VAL A 220 -10.74 20.78 0.47
CA VAL A 220 -10.59 19.44 1.04
C VAL A 220 -9.98 18.48 0.00
N ARG A 221 -10.46 18.51 -1.24
CA ARG A 221 -9.92 17.73 -2.37
C ARG A 221 -8.45 18.06 -2.62
N ASP A 222 -8.12 19.35 -2.66
CA ASP A 222 -6.77 19.82 -2.95
C ASP A 222 -5.78 19.51 -1.82
N VAL A 223 -6.23 19.63 -0.55
CA VAL A 223 -5.38 19.32 0.61
C VAL A 223 -5.10 17.82 0.75
N PHE A 224 -6.11 16.95 0.56
CA PHE A 224 -5.89 15.50 0.67
C PHE A 224 -5.23 14.90 -0.56
N GLY A 225 -5.65 15.31 -1.77
CA GLY A 225 -5.04 14.86 -3.03
C GLY A 225 -3.60 15.30 -3.14
N MET A 226 -3.35 16.61 -3.24
CA MET A 226 -1.99 17.14 -3.39
C MET A 226 -1.13 16.90 -2.14
N GLY A 227 -1.72 16.87 -0.94
CA GLY A 227 -1.00 16.53 0.29
C GLY A 227 -0.50 15.08 0.32
N SER A 228 -1.29 14.13 -0.18
CA SER A 228 -0.86 12.74 -0.31
C SER A 228 0.31 12.60 -1.30
N GLN A 229 0.30 13.36 -2.40
CA GLN A 229 1.39 13.37 -3.37
C GLN A 229 2.67 14.02 -2.84
N ILE A 230 2.54 15.05 -2.00
CA ILE A 230 3.68 15.61 -1.26
C ILE A 230 4.28 14.54 -0.34
N LEU A 231 3.46 13.78 0.39
CA LEU A 231 3.96 12.71 1.26
C LEU A 231 4.58 11.56 0.47
N ARG A 232 3.99 11.14 -0.65
CA ARG A 232 4.55 10.15 -1.57
C ARG A 232 5.93 10.59 -2.06
N THR A 233 6.02 11.79 -2.62
CA THR A 233 7.27 12.36 -3.14
C THR A 233 8.30 12.54 -2.03
N PHE A 234 7.88 12.96 -0.83
CA PHE A 234 8.75 13.03 0.33
C PHE A 234 9.32 11.66 0.70
N TRP A 235 8.48 10.63 0.71
CA TRP A 235 8.86 9.26 1.03
C TRP A 235 9.85 8.71 -0.01
N GLU A 236 9.59 8.92 -1.30
CA GLU A 236 10.51 8.59 -2.39
C GLU A 236 11.88 9.26 -2.19
N LEU A 237 11.89 10.57 -1.94
CA LEU A 237 13.13 11.33 -1.78
C LEU A 237 13.86 11.04 -0.46
N SER A 238 13.15 10.68 0.62
CA SER A 238 13.71 10.62 1.98
C SER A 238 13.93 9.21 2.51
N VAL A 239 13.07 8.26 2.13
CA VAL A 239 13.01 6.89 2.69
C VAL A 239 13.55 5.86 1.70
N SER A 240 13.27 6.02 0.40
CA SER A 240 13.73 5.11 -0.66
C SER A 240 15.26 4.87 -0.70
N PRO A 241 16.16 5.83 -0.39
CA PRO A 241 17.59 5.54 -0.46
C PRO A 241 18.19 4.91 0.81
N ARG A 242 17.47 4.84 1.94
CA ARG A 242 18.08 4.45 3.24
C ARG A 242 17.68 3.08 3.77
N ILE A 243 16.47 2.60 3.48
CA ILE A 243 16.03 1.27 3.90
C ILE A 243 16.22 0.31 2.73
N THR A 244 17.46 -0.04 2.44
CA THR A 244 17.73 -1.11 1.48
C THR A 244 17.38 -2.45 2.11
N ARG A 245 17.06 -3.46 1.28
CA ARG A 245 16.83 -4.86 1.72
C ARG A 245 17.95 -5.37 2.64
N LYS A 246 19.20 -4.93 2.42
CA LYS A 246 20.35 -5.30 3.24
C LYS A 246 20.29 -4.68 4.63
N VAL A 247 19.82 -3.43 4.75
CA VAL A 247 19.67 -2.72 6.03
C VAL A 247 18.53 -3.30 6.85
N SER A 248 17.38 -3.57 6.24
CA SER A 248 16.24 -4.19 6.95
C SER A 248 16.53 -5.64 7.36
N LEU A 249 17.18 -6.43 6.49
CA LEU A 249 17.65 -7.77 6.84
C LEU A 249 18.69 -7.69 7.97
N GLY A 250 19.66 -6.78 7.88
CA GLY A 250 20.69 -6.59 8.90
C GLY A 250 20.12 -6.18 10.27
N ALA A 251 19.18 -5.23 10.29
CA ALA A 251 18.49 -4.81 11.51
C ALA A 251 17.65 -5.94 12.11
N GLY A 252 16.89 -6.67 11.28
CA GLY A 252 16.11 -7.83 11.71
C GLY A 252 16.99 -8.94 12.30
N THR A 253 18.09 -9.30 11.60
CA THR A 253 19.06 -10.28 12.09
C THR A 253 19.72 -9.82 13.39
N MET A 254 20.11 -8.55 13.51
CA MET A 254 20.67 -7.99 14.74
C MET A 254 19.68 -8.10 15.91
N LEU A 255 18.40 -7.82 15.67
CA LEU A 255 17.35 -7.88 16.68
C LEU A 255 17.09 -9.33 17.14
N VAL A 256 17.13 -10.30 16.21
CA VAL A 256 17.09 -11.74 16.52
C VAL A 256 18.31 -12.17 17.34
N VAL A 257 19.53 -11.72 16.97
CA VAL A 257 20.77 -12.05 17.71
C VAL A 257 20.71 -11.46 19.13
N VAL A 258 20.26 -10.21 19.28
CA VAL A 258 20.07 -9.57 20.60
C VAL A 258 19.03 -10.34 21.42
N ALA A 259 17.90 -10.74 20.82
CA ALA A 259 16.88 -11.53 21.49
C ALA A 259 17.42 -12.90 21.96
N LEU A 260 18.20 -13.59 21.12
CA LEU A 260 18.86 -14.86 21.48
C LEU A 260 19.91 -14.66 22.59
N LEU A 261 20.71 -13.59 22.54
CA LEU A 261 21.68 -13.27 23.60
C LEU A 261 20.98 -12.95 24.92
N LEU A 262 19.92 -12.15 24.90
CA LEU A 262 19.10 -11.88 26.09
C LEU A 262 18.45 -13.15 26.62
N MET A 263 17.99 -14.05 25.74
CA MET A 263 17.43 -15.34 26.12
C MET A 263 18.41 -16.17 26.95
N THR A 264 19.71 -16.18 26.61
CA THR A 264 20.74 -16.89 27.41
C THR A 264 20.94 -16.33 28.82
N GLN A 265 20.49 -15.10 29.10
CA GLN A 265 20.56 -14.53 30.45
C GLN A 265 19.47 -15.07 31.38
N TYR A 266 18.37 -15.57 30.81
CA TYR A 266 17.20 -16.05 31.56
C TYR A 266 16.97 -17.55 31.44
N LEU A 267 17.57 -18.20 30.43
CA LEU A 267 17.39 -19.61 30.12
C LEU A 267 18.75 -20.26 29.87
N ASP A 268 18.91 -21.48 30.41
CA ASP A 268 20.06 -22.34 30.15
C ASP A 268 19.88 -23.04 28.79
N PRO A 269 20.65 -22.68 27.74
CA PRO A 269 20.50 -23.24 26.41
C PRO A 269 20.77 -24.75 26.37
N ASP A 270 21.73 -25.23 27.18
CA ASP A 270 22.07 -26.66 27.22
C ASP A 270 20.88 -27.46 27.74
N ARG A 271 20.16 -26.92 28.73
CA ARG A 271 18.95 -27.52 29.25
C ARG A 271 17.84 -27.56 28.20
N VAL A 272 17.59 -26.47 27.48
CA VAL A 272 16.57 -26.44 26.40
C VAL A 272 16.90 -27.45 25.30
N LEU A 273 18.17 -27.50 24.87
CA LEU A 273 18.63 -28.46 23.86
C LEU A 273 18.50 -29.90 24.34
N SER A 274 18.79 -30.17 25.63
CA SER A 274 18.62 -31.51 26.20
C SER A 274 17.16 -31.97 26.23
N GLU A 275 16.22 -31.08 26.56
CA GLU A 275 14.78 -31.37 26.53
C GLU A 275 14.31 -31.65 25.09
N MET A 276 14.77 -30.83 24.12
CA MET A 276 14.45 -31.04 22.70
C MET A 276 15.04 -32.34 22.15
N ALA A 277 16.27 -32.71 22.54
CA ALA A 277 16.91 -33.96 22.13
C ALA A 277 16.23 -35.19 22.75
N GLY A 278 15.54 -35.03 23.87
CA GLY A 278 14.72 -36.07 24.50
C GLY A 278 13.38 -36.32 23.81
N ALA A 279 12.95 -35.44 22.89
CA ALA A 279 11.67 -35.58 22.22
C ALA A 279 11.65 -36.76 21.24
N ALA A 280 10.61 -37.59 21.30
CA ALA A 280 10.44 -38.76 20.45
C ALA A 280 10.27 -38.37 18.96
N PRO A 281 11.24 -38.67 18.07
CA PRO A 281 11.24 -38.16 16.71
C PRO A 281 10.07 -38.68 15.87
N GLU A 282 9.61 -39.90 16.12
CA GLU A 282 8.42 -40.48 15.46
C GLU A 282 7.12 -39.74 15.80
N ILE A 283 6.99 -39.25 17.04
CA ILE A 283 5.82 -38.49 17.48
C ILE A 283 5.88 -37.05 16.90
N VAL A 284 7.07 -36.47 16.82
CA VAL A 284 7.28 -35.19 16.11
C VAL A 284 6.96 -35.32 14.61
N ALA A 285 7.34 -36.43 13.96
CA ALA A 285 6.97 -36.68 12.57
C ALA A 285 5.45 -36.82 12.40
N LEU A 286 4.77 -37.47 13.35
CA LEU A 286 3.30 -37.55 13.36
C LEU A 286 2.66 -36.17 13.46
N SER A 287 3.18 -35.26 14.28
CA SER A 287 2.64 -33.90 14.38
C SER A 287 2.76 -33.15 13.05
N ALA A 288 3.86 -33.34 12.31
CA ALA A 288 4.01 -32.77 10.97
C ALA A 288 2.96 -33.29 9.97
N VAL A 289 2.67 -34.60 10.00
CA VAL A 289 1.61 -35.20 9.17
C VAL A 289 0.24 -34.65 9.53
N VAL A 290 -0.07 -34.54 10.83
CA VAL A 290 -1.33 -33.98 11.30
C VAL A 290 -1.47 -32.51 10.91
N TYR A 291 -0.41 -31.72 11.02
CA TYR A 291 -0.39 -30.33 10.59
C TYR A 291 -0.58 -30.19 9.07
N ALA A 292 0.00 -31.10 8.28
CA ALA A 292 -0.15 -31.13 6.82
C ALA A 292 -1.62 -31.28 6.38
N VAL A 293 -2.45 -31.99 7.15
CA VAL A 293 -3.90 -32.13 6.90
C VAL A 293 -4.64 -30.80 6.99
N SER A 294 -4.13 -29.82 7.74
CA SER A 294 -4.73 -28.49 7.82
C SER A 294 -4.66 -27.71 6.49
N TRP A 295 -3.74 -28.04 5.58
CA TRP A 295 -3.49 -27.25 4.37
C TRP A 295 -4.55 -27.39 3.27
N PRO A 296 -5.04 -28.60 2.95
CA PRO A 296 -6.24 -28.74 2.14
C PRO A 296 -7.44 -28.01 2.72
N LEU A 297 -7.63 -28.04 4.06
CA LEU A 297 -8.71 -27.31 4.73
C LEU A 297 -8.57 -25.80 4.57
N ARG A 298 -7.35 -25.26 4.66
CA ARG A 298 -7.05 -23.85 4.37
C ARG A 298 -7.42 -23.47 2.93
N GLY A 299 -7.13 -24.32 1.95
CA GLY A 299 -7.52 -24.10 0.55
C GLY A 299 -9.02 -24.22 0.30
N ILE A 300 -9.72 -25.14 0.98
CA ILE A 300 -11.18 -25.27 0.94
C ILE A 300 -11.84 -24.03 1.55
N ARG A 301 -11.36 -23.57 2.70
CA ARG A 301 -11.84 -22.33 3.33
C ARG A 301 -11.63 -21.15 2.39
N TYR A 302 -10.45 -21.04 1.78
CA TYR A 302 -10.15 -19.95 0.86
C TYR A 302 -11.04 -19.99 -0.39
N ARG A 303 -11.29 -21.19 -0.93
CA ARG A 303 -12.28 -21.39 -2.00
C ARG A 303 -13.64 -20.88 -1.59
N ASP A 304 -14.12 -21.23 -0.41
CA ASP A 304 -15.45 -20.87 0.05
C ASP A 304 -15.60 -19.34 0.20
N ILE A 305 -14.55 -18.64 0.63
CA ILE A 305 -14.47 -17.17 0.64
C ILE A 305 -14.56 -16.58 -0.78
N LEU A 306 -13.77 -17.11 -1.72
CA LEU A 306 -13.77 -16.61 -3.11
C LEU A 306 -15.08 -16.89 -3.83
N VAL A 307 -15.71 -18.04 -3.57
CA VAL A 307 -17.02 -18.40 -4.15
C VAL A 307 -18.10 -17.42 -3.71
N SER A 308 -18.10 -16.97 -2.45
CA SER A 308 -19.03 -15.91 -2.00
C SER A 308 -18.78 -14.57 -2.68
N MET A 309 -17.56 -14.31 -3.17
CA MET A 309 -17.22 -13.11 -3.96
C MET A 309 -17.44 -13.31 -5.47
N GLY A 310 -18.02 -14.44 -5.89
CA GLY A 310 -18.29 -14.74 -7.31
C GLY A 310 -17.16 -15.45 -8.06
N TYR A 311 -16.02 -15.74 -7.42
CA TYR A 311 -14.87 -16.39 -8.05
C TYR A 311 -14.81 -17.89 -7.72
N ARG A 312 -14.84 -18.74 -8.75
CA ARG A 312 -14.83 -20.21 -8.57
C ARG A 312 -13.49 -20.79 -8.96
N GLU A 313 -12.74 -21.25 -7.97
CA GLU A 313 -11.42 -21.88 -8.18
C GLU A 313 -11.29 -23.26 -7.52
N ARG A 314 -10.30 -24.03 -7.97
CA ARG A 314 -10.01 -25.34 -7.38
C ARG A 314 -9.23 -25.16 -6.08
N TRP A 315 -9.67 -25.86 -5.02
CA TRP A 315 -9.03 -25.78 -3.70
C TRP A 315 -7.53 -26.13 -3.75
N GLY A 316 -7.09 -27.04 -4.64
CA GLY A 316 -5.67 -27.39 -4.76
C GLY A 316 -4.79 -26.23 -5.25
N PHE A 317 -5.27 -25.45 -6.22
CA PHE A 317 -4.59 -24.22 -6.66
C PHE A 317 -4.50 -23.21 -5.51
N LEU A 318 -5.60 -23.04 -4.78
CA LEU A 318 -5.68 -22.10 -3.67
C LEU A 318 -4.82 -22.53 -2.47
N THR A 319 -4.75 -23.83 -2.16
CA THR A 319 -3.78 -24.38 -1.19
C THR A 319 -2.35 -24.04 -1.62
N GLY A 320 -2.02 -24.20 -2.91
CA GLY A 320 -0.71 -23.84 -3.44
C GLY A 320 -0.40 -22.35 -3.30
N ALA A 321 -1.35 -21.47 -3.62
CA ALA A 321 -1.21 -20.02 -3.43
C ALA A 321 -0.99 -19.65 -1.94
N ILE A 322 -1.67 -20.32 -1.01
CA ILE A 322 -1.47 -20.12 0.43
C ILE A 322 -0.07 -20.61 0.84
N PHE A 323 0.41 -21.75 0.35
CA PHE A 323 1.75 -22.25 0.64
C PHE A 323 2.85 -21.27 0.21
N ILE A 324 2.75 -20.74 -1.02
CA ILE A 324 3.68 -19.72 -1.53
C ILE A 324 3.64 -18.48 -0.64
N SER A 325 2.43 -18.00 -0.32
CA SER A 325 2.21 -16.84 0.53
C SER A 325 2.80 -16.99 1.94
N GLN A 326 2.51 -18.10 2.62
CA GLN A 326 3.02 -18.33 3.97
C GLN A 326 4.53 -18.55 3.98
N THR A 327 5.09 -19.18 2.95
CA THR A 327 6.55 -19.27 2.77
C THR A 327 7.15 -17.88 2.58
N GLY A 328 6.49 -17.01 1.82
CA GLY A 328 6.84 -15.60 1.71
C GLY A 328 6.92 -14.90 3.08
N ASN A 329 5.95 -15.14 3.96
CA ASN A 329 5.93 -14.57 5.32
C ASN A 329 7.02 -15.10 6.26
N LEU A 330 7.64 -16.25 5.94
CA LEU A 330 8.82 -16.75 6.66
C LEU A 330 10.10 -16.06 6.21
N VAL A 331 10.17 -15.63 4.95
CA VAL A 331 11.37 -15.06 4.32
C VAL A 331 11.38 -13.54 4.39
N PHE A 332 10.23 -12.91 4.17
CA PHE A 332 10.09 -11.46 4.07
C PHE A 332 9.46 -10.87 5.33
N PRO A 333 9.94 -9.71 5.80
CA PRO A 333 9.34 -9.00 6.93
C PRO A 333 7.96 -8.44 6.58
N ALA A 334 7.26 -7.92 7.59
CA ALA A 334 5.99 -7.19 7.44
C ALA A 334 4.85 -7.95 6.75
N ARG A 335 4.92 -9.29 6.72
CA ARG A 335 3.91 -10.15 6.06
C ARG A 335 3.73 -9.88 4.56
N ALA A 336 4.80 -9.49 3.87
CA ALA A 336 4.78 -9.27 2.42
C ALA A 336 4.33 -10.51 1.60
N GLY A 337 4.42 -11.71 2.18
CA GLY A 337 3.89 -12.93 1.56
C GLY A 337 2.37 -12.95 1.44
N ASP A 338 1.62 -12.15 2.21
CA ASP A 338 0.19 -12.00 2.01
C ASP A 338 -0.12 -11.27 0.68
N ALA A 339 0.69 -10.27 0.28
CA ALA A 339 0.60 -9.61 -1.03
C ALA A 339 0.96 -10.55 -2.18
N VAL A 340 1.93 -11.45 -1.98
CA VAL A 340 2.28 -12.52 -2.94
C VAL A 340 1.06 -13.38 -3.27
N ARG A 341 0.16 -13.65 -2.30
CA ARG A 341 -1.07 -14.41 -2.56
C ARG A 341 -1.99 -13.68 -3.54
N ALA A 342 -2.19 -12.38 -3.33
CA ALA A 342 -3.03 -11.55 -4.18
C ALA A 342 -2.45 -11.45 -5.60
N TYR A 343 -1.13 -11.36 -5.72
CA TYR A 343 -0.43 -11.44 -7.00
C TYR A 343 -0.66 -12.78 -7.70
N VAL A 344 -0.44 -13.91 -7.03
CA VAL A 344 -0.57 -15.25 -7.63
C VAL A 344 -1.97 -15.48 -8.21
N ILE A 345 -3.02 -15.05 -7.51
CA ILE A 345 -4.39 -15.20 -8.00
C ILE A 345 -4.74 -14.23 -9.14
N LYS A 346 -4.18 -13.01 -9.17
CA LYS A 346 -4.33 -12.07 -10.30
C LYS A 346 -3.60 -12.62 -11.52
N ALA A 347 -2.33 -12.96 -11.39
CA ALA A 347 -1.47 -13.41 -12.48
C ALA A 347 -1.90 -14.75 -13.08
N ARG A 348 -2.46 -15.67 -12.27
CA ARG A 348 -2.83 -17.01 -12.74
C ARG A 348 -4.32 -17.21 -13.00
N ARG A 349 -5.20 -16.38 -12.44
CA ARG A 349 -6.67 -16.54 -12.50
C ARG A 349 -7.43 -15.24 -12.76
N SER A 350 -6.74 -14.14 -13.03
CA SER A 350 -7.33 -12.83 -13.31
C SER A 350 -8.26 -12.33 -12.20
N ILE A 351 -8.07 -12.80 -10.95
CA ILE A 351 -8.81 -12.30 -9.80
C ILE A 351 -8.22 -10.93 -9.42
N PRO A 352 -9.03 -9.86 -9.34
CA PRO A 352 -8.52 -8.52 -9.03
C PRO A 352 -7.82 -8.44 -7.66
N TYR A 353 -6.79 -7.60 -7.56
CA TYR A 353 -6.10 -7.33 -6.28
C TYR A 353 -7.05 -6.96 -5.13
N PRO A 354 -8.06 -6.08 -5.32
CA PRO A 354 -8.97 -5.73 -4.23
C PRO A 354 -9.71 -6.94 -3.66
N SER A 355 -10.16 -7.86 -4.51
CA SER A 355 -10.81 -9.12 -4.08
C SER A 355 -9.82 -10.08 -3.43
N GLY A 356 -8.58 -10.12 -3.92
CA GLY A 356 -7.49 -10.84 -3.27
C GLY A 356 -7.21 -10.36 -1.84
N PHE A 357 -7.10 -9.05 -1.64
CA PHE A 357 -6.92 -8.46 -0.31
C PHE A 357 -8.18 -8.57 0.56
N ALA A 358 -9.38 -8.43 0.00
CA ALA A 358 -10.63 -8.63 0.73
C ALA A 358 -10.72 -10.05 1.29
N SER A 359 -10.32 -11.06 0.49
CA SER A 359 -10.30 -12.45 0.93
C SER A 359 -9.33 -12.71 2.09
N LEU A 360 -8.20 -12.00 2.13
CA LEU A 360 -7.26 -12.00 3.26
C LEU A 360 -7.90 -11.36 4.50
N ALA A 361 -8.56 -10.21 4.35
CA ALA A 361 -9.22 -9.53 5.46
C ALA A 361 -10.32 -10.41 6.09
N VAL A 362 -11.18 -11.01 5.25
CA VAL A 362 -12.19 -11.99 5.68
C VAL A 362 -11.54 -13.15 6.44
N GLU A 363 -10.46 -13.71 5.89
CA GLU A 363 -9.71 -14.78 6.55
C GLU A 363 -9.25 -14.40 7.96
N ARG A 364 -8.66 -13.19 8.12
CA ARG A 364 -8.19 -12.71 9.43
C ARG A 364 -9.32 -12.49 10.42
N VAL A 365 -10.45 -11.98 9.97
CA VAL A 365 -11.66 -11.81 10.79
C VAL A 365 -12.11 -13.15 11.36
N PHE A 366 -12.22 -14.19 10.52
CA PHE A 366 -12.60 -15.52 10.98
C PHE A 366 -11.56 -16.17 11.87
N ASP A 367 -10.27 -15.95 11.62
CA ASP A 367 -9.19 -16.39 12.51
C ASP A 367 -9.34 -15.76 13.91
N LEU A 368 -9.57 -14.46 14.00
CA LEU A 368 -9.76 -13.74 15.26
C LEU A 368 -11.03 -14.19 16.02
N LEU A 369 -12.14 -14.39 15.29
CA LEU A 369 -13.36 -14.96 15.87
C LEU A 369 -13.13 -16.36 16.42
N THR A 370 -12.39 -17.19 15.69
CA THR A 370 -12.09 -18.57 16.09
C THR A 370 -11.22 -18.60 17.35
N ILE A 371 -10.15 -17.80 17.37
CA ILE A 371 -9.28 -17.63 18.55
C ILE A 371 -10.10 -17.21 19.77
N THR A 372 -10.98 -16.22 19.61
CA THR A 372 -11.84 -15.71 20.69
C THR A 372 -12.78 -16.78 21.21
N LEU A 373 -13.43 -17.53 20.30
CA LEU A 373 -14.33 -18.62 20.65
C LEU A 373 -13.60 -19.74 21.40
N LEU A 374 -12.45 -20.18 20.89
CA LEU A 374 -11.63 -21.21 21.52
C LEU A 374 -11.15 -20.77 22.90
N ALA A 375 -10.67 -19.53 23.04
CA ALA A 375 -10.28 -18.97 24.33
C ALA A 375 -11.47 -18.94 25.30
N GLY A 376 -12.66 -18.53 24.84
CA GLY A 376 -13.89 -18.54 25.65
C GLY A 376 -14.31 -19.93 26.13
N VAL A 377 -14.22 -20.94 25.26
CA VAL A 377 -14.51 -22.34 25.61
C VAL A 377 -13.51 -22.85 26.66
N VAL A 378 -12.21 -22.55 26.49
CA VAL A 378 -11.18 -22.92 27.46
C VAL A 378 -11.43 -22.24 28.81
N MET A 379 -11.75 -20.94 28.81
CA MET A 379 -12.05 -20.19 30.04
C MET A 379 -13.25 -20.77 30.80
N MET A 380 -14.32 -21.14 30.08
CA MET A 380 -15.47 -21.82 30.68
C MET A 380 -15.06 -23.19 31.26
N GLY A 381 -14.27 -23.97 30.53
CA GLY A 381 -13.75 -25.25 31.01
C GLY A 381 -12.96 -25.10 32.33
N LEU A 382 -12.04 -24.13 32.38
CA LEU A 382 -11.23 -23.84 33.56
C LEU A 382 -12.06 -23.32 34.75
N ALA A 383 -13.13 -22.56 34.48
CA ALA A 383 -14.07 -22.11 35.51
C ALA A 383 -14.84 -23.29 36.12
N VAL A 384 -15.27 -24.25 35.29
CA VAL A 384 -15.97 -25.46 35.74
C VAL A 384 -15.04 -26.39 36.53
N THR A 385 -13.75 -26.45 36.21
CA THR A 385 -12.77 -27.27 36.94
C THR A 385 -12.17 -26.60 38.17
N GLY A 386 -12.57 -25.35 38.49
CA GLY A 386 -12.03 -24.59 39.64
C GLY A 386 -10.60 -24.08 39.43
N SER A 387 -10.06 -24.13 38.21
CA SER A 387 -8.70 -23.71 37.85
C SER A 387 -8.63 -22.26 37.36
N ALA A 388 -9.76 -21.57 37.22
CA ALA A 388 -9.83 -20.19 36.74
C ALA A 388 -9.13 -19.18 37.65
N GLU A 389 -9.13 -19.37 38.97
CA GLU A 389 -8.41 -18.50 39.90
C GLU A 389 -6.89 -18.61 39.73
N GLN A 390 -6.37 -19.83 39.52
CA GLN A 390 -4.94 -20.05 39.23
C GLN A 390 -4.51 -19.35 37.94
N LEU A 391 -5.36 -19.39 36.91
CA LEU A 391 -5.16 -18.68 35.66
C LEU A 391 -5.13 -17.15 35.88
N LEU A 392 -6.11 -16.62 36.61
CA LEU A 392 -6.18 -15.18 36.90
C LEU A 392 -4.96 -14.71 37.72
N THR A 393 -4.51 -15.50 38.70
CA THR A 393 -3.31 -15.23 39.49
C THR A 393 -2.03 -15.31 38.64
N ALA A 394 -1.89 -16.29 37.75
CA ALA A 394 -0.75 -16.39 36.84
C ALA A 394 -0.70 -15.22 35.84
N LEU A 395 -1.85 -14.85 35.24
CA LEU A 395 -1.98 -13.74 34.30
C LEU A 395 -1.77 -12.36 34.97
N THR A 396 -2.07 -12.25 36.27
CA THR A 396 -1.85 -11.03 37.05
C THR A 396 -0.50 -11.00 37.79
N GLY A 397 0.33 -12.03 37.59
CA GLY A 397 1.73 -12.08 38.08
C GLY A 397 1.91 -12.54 39.53
N GLY A 398 0.94 -13.26 40.10
CA GLY A 398 1.02 -13.76 41.49
C GLY A 398 1.97 -14.94 41.72
N ALA A 399 2.45 -15.61 40.67
CA ALA A 399 3.34 -16.77 40.78
C ALA A 399 4.84 -16.45 40.58
N VAL A 400 5.19 -15.26 40.11
CA VAL A 400 6.58 -14.84 39.86
C VAL A 400 6.79 -13.47 40.51
N GLY A 401 7.51 -13.43 41.64
CA GLY A 401 7.85 -12.16 42.29
C GLY A 401 8.79 -11.30 41.43
N GLY A 402 8.54 -9.99 41.34
CA GLY A 402 9.41 -8.99 40.70
C GLY A 402 8.86 -8.35 39.41
N ASP A 403 9.71 -7.59 38.70
CA ASP A 403 9.41 -6.82 37.47
C ASP A 403 8.88 -7.67 36.28
N ALA A 404 8.95 -8.99 36.37
CA ALA A 404 8.31 -9.91 35.42
C ALA A 404 6.76 -9.91 35.54
N ALA A 405 6.22 -9.67 36.74
CA ALA A 405 4.78 -9.62 37.00
C ALA A 405 4.09 -8.37 36.41
N SER A 406 4.81 -7.26 36.24
CA SER A 406 4.28 -6.07 35.55
C SER A 406 4.28 -6.28 34.03
N SER A 407 5.32 -6.90 33.49
CA SER A 407 5.43 -7.23 32.07
C SER A 407 4.37 -8.25 31.61
N GLY A 408 4.10 -9.27 32.43
CA GLY A 408 3.03 -10.25 32.19
C GLY A 408 1.63 -9.61 32.19
N ARG A 409 1.35 -8.73 33.15
CA ARG A 409 0.08 -7.96 33.20
C ARG A 409 -0.11 -7.06 31.99
N THR A 410 0.95 -6.39 31.54
CA THR A 410 0.91 -5.55 30.34
C THR A 410 0.67 -6.39 29.08
N ALA A 411 1.34 -7.53 28.93
CA ALA A 411 1.11 -8.44 27.81
C ALA A 411 -0.34 -8.96 27.75
N VAL A 412 -0.91 -9.33 28.90
CA VAL A 412 -2.31 -9.78 28.99
C VAL A 412 -3.29 -8.65 28.71
N ALA A 413 -3.05 -7.45 29.24
CA ALA A 413 -3.88 -6.28 28.99
C ALA A 413 -3.82 -5.84 27.51
N VAL A 414 -2.65 -5.90 26.88
CA VAL A 414 -2.48 -5.63 25.44
C VAL A 414 -3.20 -6.69 24.63
N ALA A 415 -3.04 -7.98 24.95
CA ALA A 415 -3.75 -9.06 24.25
C ALA A 415 -5.27 -8.94 24.38
N ALA A 416 -5.79 -8.60 25.56
CA ALA A 416 -7.21 -8.33 25.78
C ALA A 416 -7.70 -7.09 25.01
N GLY A 417 -6.91 -6.01 25.00
CA GLY A 417 -7.21 -4.81 24.23
C GLY A 417 -7.24 -5.07 22.72
N VAL A 418 -6.27 -5.82 22.20
CA VAL A 418 -6.23 -6.26 20.79
C VAL A 418 -7.42 -7.17 20.47
N GLY A 419 -7.77 -8.10 21.36
CA GLY A 419 -8.93 -8.96 21.21
C GLY A 419 -10.25 -8.17 21.16
N LEU A 420 -10.46 -7.21 22.06
CA LEU A 420 -11.63 -6.34 22.06
C LEU A 420 -11.69 -5.43 20.82
N ALA A 421 -10.56 -4.88 20.40
CA ALA A 421 -10.48 -4.09 19.17
C ALA A 421 -10.80 -4.92 17.92
N ALA A 422 -10.29 -6.16 17.85
CA ALA A 422 -10.60 -7.11 16.80
C ALA A 422 -12.10 -7.44 16.76
N ILE A 423 -12.70 -7.79 17.91
CA ILE A 423 -14.15 -8.05 18.01
C ILE A 423 -14.94 -6.80 17.58
N GLY A 424 -14.54 -5.61 18.03
CA GLY A 424 -15.16 -4.35 17.63
C GLY A 424 -15.10 -4.09 16.13
N ALA A 425 -13.95 -4.36 15.50
CA ALA A 425 -13.77 -4.26 14.06
C ALA A 425 -14.66 -5.25 13.30
N VAL A 426 -14.76 -6.51 13.76
CA VAL A 426 -15.65 -7.51 13.17
C VAL A 426 -17.12 -7.10 13.30
N VAL A 427 -17.53 -6.63 14.48
CA VAL A 427 -18.90 -6.12 14.70
C VAL A 427 -19.18 -4.92 13.81
N ALA A 428 -18.24 -4.00 13.65
CA ALA A 428 -18.39 -2.85 12.75
C ALA A 428 -18.53 -3.28 11.28
N ILE A 429 -17.72 -4.24 10.82
CA ILE A 429 -17.80 -4.81 9.48
C ILE A 429 -19.16 -5.49 9.24
N VAL A 430 -19.60 -6.34 10.18
CA VAL A 430 -20.88 -7.06 10.08
C VAL A 430 -22.07 -6.09 10.17
N ALA A 431 -22.02 -5.08 11.05
CA ALA A 431 -23.05 -4.06 11.17
C ALA A 431 -23.13 -3.17 9.91
N SER A 432 -21.97 -2.84 9.32
CA SER A 432 -21.90 -2.13 8.04
C SER A 432 -22.46 -2.98 6.90
N ALA A 433 -22.20 -4.29 6.88
CA ALA A 433 -22.73 -5.22 5.87
C ALA A 433 -24.25 -5.33 5.87
N ARG A 434 -24.90 -4.99 6.99
CA ARG A 434 -26.37 -5.02 7.15
C ARG A 434 -27.04 -3.68 6.79
N THR A 435 -26.28 -2.70 6.31
CA THR A 435 -26.79 -1.38 5.97
C THR A 435 -26.69 -1.14 4.47
N ASP A 436 -27.81 -0.86 3.78
CA ASP A 436 -27.84 -0.57 2.32
C ASP A 436 -27.16 0.74 1.92
N ARG A 437 -26.51 1.44 2.86
CA ARG A 437 -25.83 2.71 2.61
C ARG A 437 -24.40 2.46 2.20
N ASN A 438 -24.09 2.86 0.98
CA ASN A 438 -22.74 2.83 0.43
C ASN A 438 -21.88 3.94 1.05
N PHE A 439 -21.47 3.71 2.30
CA PHE A 439 -20.78 4.69 3.14
C PHE A 439 -19.45 5.12 2.52
N VAL A 440 -18.79 4.20 1.79
CA VAL A 440 -17.57 4.44 1.02
C VAL A 440 -17.82 5.49 -0.06
N ARG A 441 -18.80 5.27 -0.94
CA ARG A 441 -19.14 6.21 -2.02
C ARG A 441 -19.70 7.54 -1.48
N ALA A 442 -20.38 7.52 -0.34
CA ALA A 442 -20.86 8.73 0.33
C ALA A 442 -19.74 9.55 0.99
N ILE A 443 -18.67 8.91 1.48
CA ILE A 443 -17.49 9.59 2.01
C ILE A 443 -16.59 10.06 0.86
N ILE A 444 -16.28 9.18 -0.09
CA ILE A 444 -15.37 9.50 -1.20
C ILE A 444 -16.02 10.52 -2.14
N GLY A 445 -17.31 10.38 -2.46
CA GLY A 445 -18.07 11.37 -3.23
C GLY A 445 -18.29 12.71 -2.50
N ARG A 446 -18.01 12.79 -1.18
CA ARG A 446 -17.90 14.06 -0.44
C ARG A 446 -16.48 14.64 -0.45
N LEU A 447 -15.48 13.86 -0.81
CA LEU A 447 -14.06 14.22 -0.79
C LEU A 447 -13.52 14.53 -2.19
N SER A 448 -14.04 13.90 -3.25
CA SER A 448 -13.67 14.14 -4.64
C SER A 448 -14.69 13.51 -5.60
N SER A 449 -14.89 14.12 -6.78
CA SER A 449 -15.78 13.66 -7.85
C SER A 449 -15.03 13.38 -9.16
N ASP A 450 -13.72 13.15 -9.08
CA ASP A 450 -12.88 12.89 -10.25
C ASP A 450 -12.87 11.40 -10.61
N SER A 451 -12.54 11.09 -11.87
CA SER A 451 -12.38 9.74 -12.40
C SER A 451 -11.42 8.88 -11.56
N TYR A 452 -10.31 9.45 -11.07
CA TYR A 452 -9.41 8.75 -10.16
C TYR A 452 -10.05 8.50 -8.78
N ALA A 453 -10.85 9.43 -8.27
CA ALA A 453 -11.59 9.21 -7.03
C ALA A 453 -12.71 8.19 -7.20
N ASP A 454 -13.35 8.13 -8.36
CA ASP A 454 -14.32 7.09 -8.72
C ASP A 454 -13.65 5.73 -8.94
N TYR A 455 -12.43 5.70 -9.48
CA TYR A 455 -11.60 4.49 -9.58
C TYR A 455 -11.23 3.97 -8.18
N VAL A 456 -10.64 4.84 -7.34
CA VAL A 456 -10.27 4.50 -5.95
C VAL A 456 -11.52 4.15 -5.13
N ALA A 457 -12.62 4.87 -5.31
CA ALA A 457 -13.90 4.51 -4.71
C ALA A 457 -14.35 3.13 -5.18
N GLY A 458 -14.26 2.83 -6.48
CA GLY A 458 -14.58 1.52 -7.03
C GLY A 458 -13.71 0.40 -6.46
N VAL A 459 -12.40 0.66 -6.25
CA VAL A 459 -11.47 -0.27 -5.61
C VAL A 459 -11.86 -0.54 -4.16
N ILE A 460 -12.10 0.52 -3.37
CA ILE A 460 -12.47 0.40 -1.95
C ILE A 460 -13.88 -0.19 -1.80
N GLU A 461 -14.81 0.18 -2.68
CA GLU A 461 -16.18 -0.33 -2.70
C GLU A 461 -16.21 -1.81 -3.07
N ARG A 462 -15.39 -2.25 -4.04
CA ARG A 462 -15.20 -3.67 -4.33
C ARG A 462 -14.63 -4.40 -3.13
N PHE A 463 -13.58 -3.86 -2.49
CA PHE A 463 -13.00 -4.46 -1.30
C PHE A 463 -14.01 -4.59 -0.14
N VAL A 464 -14.72 -3.51 0.19
CA VAL A 464 -15.72 -3.50 1.27
C VAL A 464 -16.90 -4.39 0.92
N GLY A 465 -17.39 -4.31 -0.31
CA GLY A 465 -18.46 -5.15 -0.84
C GLY A 465 -18.12 -6.63 -0.71
N ASP A 466 -16.94 -7.05 -1.17
CA ASP A 466 -16.46 -8.43 -1.08
C ASP A 466 -16.41 -8.93 0.37
N VAL A 467 -15.92 -8.11 1.32
CA VAL A 467 -15.92 -8.44 2.76
C VAL A 467 -17.35 -8.59 3.29
N GLN A 468 -18.25 -7.68 2.91
CA GLN A 468 -19.65 -7.69 3.34
C GLN A 468 -20.43 -8.87 2.75
N THR A 469 -20.16 -9.29 1.51
CA THR A 469 -20.85 -10.42 0.87
C THR A 469 -20.63 -11.71 1.64
N VAL A 470 -19.40 -11.99 2.09
CA VAL A 470 -19.13 -13.18 2.90
C VAL A 470 -19.82 -13.10 4.27
N ALA A 471 -19.88 -11.90 4.86
CA ALA A 471 -20.55 -11.68 6.13
C ALA A 471 -22.08 -11.80 6.06
N ALA A 472 -22.68 -11.48 4.91
CA ALA A 472 -24.13 -11.51 4.68
C ALA A 472 -24.64 -12.90 4.23
N ASP A 473 -23.83 -13.69 3.54
CA ASP A 473 -24.16 -15.07 3.16
C ASP A 473 -24.04 -16.02 4.37
N GLY A 474 -25.15 -16.27 5.06
CA GLY A 474 -25.21 -17.14 6.24
C GLY A 474 -24.59 -18.53 6.03
N PRO A 475 -24.94 -19.26 4.95
CA PRO A 475 -24.28 -20.52 4.59
C PRO A 475 -22.77 -20.42 4.33
N ALA A 476 -22.28 -19.39 3.64
CA ALA A 476 -20.85 -19.18 3.45
C ALA A 476 -20.16 -18.84 4.77
N PHE A 477 -20.74 -17.94 5.57
CA PHE A 477 -20.26 -17.58 6.91
C PHE A 477 -20.09 -18.81 7.79
N ALA A 478 -21.09 -19.70 7.82
CA ALA A 478 -21.04 -20.94 8.59
C ALA A 478 -19.93 -21.88 8.08
N ARG A 479 -19.78 -22.07 6.76
CA ARG A 479 -18.73 -22.92 6.19
C ARG A 479 -17.33 -22.39 6.47
N VAL A 480 -17.11 -21.08 6.29
CA VAL A 480 -15.83 -20.43 6.58
C VAL A 480 -15.52 -20.48 8.09
N GLY A 481 -16.53 -20.28 8.94
CA GLY A 481 -16.41 -20.40 10.40
C GLY A 481 -16.04 -21.81 10.85
N VAL A 482 -16.75 -22.84 10.39
CA VAL A 482 -16.46 -24.25 10.69
C VAL A 482 -15.09 -24.65 10.14
N GLY A 483 -14.76 -24.24 8.92
CA GLY A 483 -13.45 -24.48 8.32
C GLY A 483 -12.32 -23.86 9.15
N SER A 484 -12.51 -22.64 9.64
CA SER A 484 -11.55 -21.96 10.52
C SER A 484 -11.40 -22.72 11.84
N LEU A 485 -12.49 -23.07 12.51
CA LEU A 485 -12.45 -23.85 13.75
C LEU A 485 -11.69 -25.18 13.59
N LEU A 486 -11.91 -25.90 12.48
CA LEU A 486 -11.19 -27.14 12.18
C LEU A 486 -9.69 -26.89 11.99
N ILE A 487 -9.32 -25.90 11.17
CA ILE A 487 -7.90 -25.54 10.94
C ILE A 487 -7.21 -25.24 12.27
N TRP A 488 -7.81 -24.40 13.11
CA TRP A 488 -7.25 -24.05 14.41
C TRP A 488 -7.19 -25.22 15.37
N THR A 489 -8.16 -26.14 15.31
CA THR A 489 -8.13 -27.39 16.08
C THR A 489 -6.95 -28.26 15.66
N PHE A 490 -6.66 -28.39 14.37
CA PHE A 490 -5.46 -29.11 13.89
C PHE A 490 -4.16 -28.43 14.35
N ASP A 491 -4.11 -27.09 14.34
CA ASP A 491 -2.93 -26.35 14.83
C ASP A 491 -2.67 -26.59 16.31
N VAL A 492 -3.73 -26.75 17.12
CA VAL A 492 -3.62 -27.10 18.54
C VAL A 492 -3.25 -28.57 18.73
N ILE A 493 -3.92 -29.49 18.03
CA ILE A 493 -3.61 -30.94 18.10
C ILE A 493 -2.14 -31.17 17.75
N THR A 494 -1.60 -30.45 16.76
CA THR A 494 -0.18 -30.50 16.42
C THR A 494 0.69 -30.21 17.64
N ALA A 495 0.41 -29.12 18.38
CA ALA A 495 1.15 -28.77 19.58
C ALA A 495 0.96 -29.79 20.71
N LEU A 496 -0.24 -30.37 20.87
CA LEU A 496 -0.50 -31.43 21.85
C LEU A 496 0.29 -32.70 21.54
N ILE A 497 0.41 -33.09 20.27
CA ILE A 497 1.27 -34.21 19.86
C ILE A 497 2.74 -33.89 20.18
N VAL A 498 3.18 -32.64 20.04
CA VAL A 498 4.53 -32.24 20.46
C VAL A 498 4.71 -32.35 21.98
N PHE A 499 3.71 -32.00 22.80
CA PHE A 499 3.80 -32.27 24.25
C PHE A 499 3.99 -33.76 24.57
N GLU A 500 3.24 -34.63 23.89
CA GLU A 500 3.38 -36.08 24.04
C GLU A 500 4.79 -36.55 23.61
N ALA A 501 5.36 -35.95 22.56
CA ALA A 501 6.73 -36.23 22.12
C ALA A 501 7.77 -35.93 23.20
N PHE A 502 7.53 -34.93 24.04
CA PHE A 502 8.38 -34.58 25.18
C PHE A 502 8.06 -35.41 26.44
N GLY A 503 7.17 -36.41 26.34
CA GLY A 503 6.80 -37.28 27.46
C GLY A 503 5.76 -36.71 28.41
N TYR A 504 5.09 -35.61 28.04
CA TYR A 504 4.00 -35.03 28.83
C TYR A 504 2.65 -35.61 28.39
N GLY A 505 2.05 -36.44 29.25
CA GLY A 505 0.72 -36.98 28.99
C GLY A 505 -0.36 -35.89 28.93
N LEU A 506 -1.30 -36.04 28.00
CA LEU A 506 -2.39 -35.10 27.73
C LEU A 506 -3.48 -35.09 28.80
N THR A 507 -3.20 -34.47 29.95
CA THR A 507 -4.21 -34.21 30.98
C THR A 507 -5.25 -33.19 30.49
N PRO A 508 -6.49 -33.18 31.02
CA PRO A 508 -7.49 -32.18 30.64
C PRO A 508 -7.02 -30.73 30.84
N SER A 509 -6.21 -30.48 31.87
CA SER A 509 -5.62 -29.16 32.13
C SER A 509 -4.55 -28.79 31.10
N LEU A 510 -3.64 -29.71 30.75
CA LEU A 510 -2.63 -29.47 29.72
C LEU A 510 -3.27 -29.25 28.35
N VAL A 511 -4.33 -30.00 28.02
CA VAL A 511 -5.11 -29.79 26.80
C VAL A 511 -5.71 -28.39 26.78
N ALA A 512 -6.42 -27.99 27.85
CA ALA A 512 -7.01 -26.66 27.96
C ALA A 512 -5.97 -25.53 27.85
N VAL A 513 -4.85 -25.65 28.58
CA VAL A 513 -3.76 -24.67 28.52
C VAL A 513 -3.08 -24.67 27.16
N GLY A 514 -2.89 -25.83 26.51
CA GLY A 514 -2.34 -25.93 25.16
C GLY A 514 -3.22 -25.22 24.13
N PHE A 515 -4.55 -25.41 24.20
CA PHE A 515 -5.50 -24.66 23.37
C PHE A 515 -5.33 -23.15 23.57
N PHE A 516 -5.23 -22.68 24.81
CA PHE A 516 -5.05 -21.26 25.11
C PHE A 516 -3.69 -20.72 24.65
N ALA A 517 -2.60 -21.43 24.94
CA ALA A 517 -1.24 -21.05 24.59
C ALA A 517 -1.02 -20.95 23.08
N VAL A 518 -1.52 -21.93 22.30
CA VAL A 518 -1.45 -21.89 20.83
C VAL A 518 -2.29 -20.74 20.27
N SER A 519 -3.47 -20.49 20.84
CA SER A 519 -4.36 -19.40 20.41
C SER A 519 -3.71 -18.03 20.62
N VAL A 520 -3.16 -17.77 21.82
CA VAL A 520 -2.47 -16.51 22.14
C VAL A 520 -1.15 -16.38 21.37
N GLY A 521 -0.38 -17.47 21.26
CA GLY A 521 0.87 -17.48 20.49
C GLY A 521 0.64 -17.13 19.02
N ASN A 522 -0.40 -17.67 18.38
CA ASN A 522 -0.71 -17.33 16.99
C ASN A 522 -1.30 -15.92 16.84
N LEU A 523 -1.97 -15.37 17.86
CA LEU A 523 -2.35 -13.96 17.89
C LEU A 523 -1.11 -13.05 17.86
N ALA A 524 -0.04 -13.44 18.55
CA ALA A 524 1.23 -12.70 18.52
C ALA A 524 1.85 -12.64 17.10
N LYS A 525 1.57 -13.64 16.25
CA LYS A 525 1.98 -13.64 14.84
C LYS A 525 1.18 -12.68 13.95
N VAL A 526 0.06 -12.14 14.44
CA VAL A 526 -0.70 -11.10 13.72
C VAL A 526 0.09 -9.78 13.69
N LEU A 527 0.93 -9.52 14.69
CA LEU A 527 1.76 -8.33 14.76
C LEU A 527 2.98 -8.49 13.82
N PRO A 528 3.19 -7.58 12.83
CA PRO A 528 4.19 -7.72 11.77
C PRO A 528 5.62 -7.38 12.24
N LEU A 529 6.04 -7.92 13.38
CA LEU A 529 7.27 -7.51 14.07
C LEU A 529 8.50 -8.34 13.68
N THR A 530 8.34 -9.66 13.44
CA THR A 530 9.45 -10.55 13.08
C THR A 530 9.05 -11.51 11.94
N PRO A 531 9.97 -11.87 11.03
CA PRO A 531 9.72 -12.92 10.02
C PRO A 531 9.27 -14.22 10.68
N GLY A 532 8.18 -14.79 10.19
CA GLY A 532 7.56 -16.00 10.78
C GLY A 532 7.04 -15.88 12.22
N GLY A 533 7.10 -14.71 12.85
CA GLY A 533 6.72 -14.53 14.27
C GLY A 533 7.65 -15.23 15.26
N VAL A 534 8.89 -15.52 14.85
CA VAL A 534 9.91 -16.15 15.69
C VAL A 534 10.20 -15.25 16.91
N GLY A 535 10.24 -15.86 18.09
CA GLY A 535 10.47 -15.24 19.39
C GLY A 535 9.18 -14.84 20.11
N LEU A 536 8.21 -14.26 19.40
CA LEU A 536 6.93 -13.84 19.99
C LEU A 536 6.01 -15.02 20.29
N TYR A 537 5.95 -15.98 19.36
CA TYR A 537 5.18 -17.21 19.55
C TYR A 537 5.72 -18.03 20.72
N GLU A 538 7.03 -18.29 20.70
CA GLU A 538 7.72 -19.10 21.70
C GLU A 538 7.64 -18.45 23.08
N GLY A 539 7.83 -17.13 23.17
CA GLY A 539 7.71 -16.39 24.42
C GLY A 539 6.31 -16.47 25.02
N ALA A 540 5.27 -16.15 24.23
CA ALA A 540 3.88 -16.18 24.70
C ALA A 540 3.46 -17.60 25.12
N PHE A 541 3.79 -18.60 24.30
CA PHE A 541 3.49 -20.00 24.59
C PHE A 541 4.18 -20.48 25.87
N THR A 542 5.48 -20.23 25.99
CA THR A 542 6.30 -20.67 27.14
C THR A 542 5.77 -20.09 28.44
N VAL A 543 5.49 -18.78 28.48
CA VAL A 543 4.98 -18.11 29.69
C VAL A 543 3.65 -18.72 30.12
N ILE A 544 2.73 -18.93 29.19
CA ILE A 544 1.40 -19.48 29.48
C ILE A 544 1.54 -20.93 29.99
N VAL A 545 2.29 -21.78 29.29
CA VAL A 545 2.42 -23.19 29.63
C VAL A 545 3.14 -23.38 30.97
N ALA A 546 4.28 -22.71 31.17
CA ALA A 546 5.07 -22.86 32.38
C ALA A 546 4.39 -22.26 33.63
N SER A 547 3.49 -21.28 33.45
CA SER A 547 2.77 -20.67 34.58
C SER A 547 1.51 -21.43 34.99
N LEU A 548 0.94 -22.23 34.08
CA LEU A 548 -0.38 -22.84 34.24
C LEU A 548 -0.35 -24.37 34.28
N THR A 549 0.81 -24.96 34.04
CA THR A 549 1.01 -26.41 34.04
C THR A 549 2.27 -26.76 34.82
N PRO A 550 2.44 -28.04 35.21
CA PRO A 550 3.68 -28.51 35.82
C PRO A 550 4.89 -28.57 34.86
N VAL A 551 4.72 -28.21 33.58
CA VAL A 551 5.79 -28.24 32.59
C VAL A 551 6.82 -27.15 32.91
N GLY A 552 8.08 -27.56 33.08
CA GLY A 552 9.16 -26.61 33.37
C GLY A 552 9.43 -25.65 32.22
N VAL A 553 9.96 -24.46 32.52
CA VAL A 553 10.21 -23.40 31.52
C VAL A 553 11.07 -23.88 30.34
N ALA A 554 12.12 -24.67 30.60
CA ALA A 554 13.00 -25.21 29.56
C ALA A 554 12.30 -26.20 28.62
N ALA A 555 11.41 -27.04 29.18
CA ALA A 555 10.61 -27.97 28.39
C ALA A 555 9.50 -27.24 27.62
N ALA A 556 8.82 -26.27 28.24
CA ALA A 556 7.79 -25.46 27.60
C ALA A 556 8.32 -24.70 26.38
N ILE A 557 9.53 -24.15 26.48
CA ILE A 557 10.16 -23.49 25.34
C ILE A 557 10.68 -24.47 24.28
N GLY A 558 11.18 -25.64 24.70
CA GLY A 558 11.54 -26.72 23.78
C GLY A 558 10.33 -27.19 22.97
N VAL A 559 9.19 -27.41 23.61
CA VAL A 559 7.91 -27.73 22.96
C VAL A 559 7.49 -26.64 21.99
N ALA A 560 7.57 -25.36 22.39
CA ALA A 560 7.20 -24.24 21.53
C ALA A 560 8.08 -24.15 20.26
N ILE A 561 9.39 -24.32 20.43
CA ILE A 561 10.37 -24.33 19.33
C ILE A 561 10.10 -25.49 18.39
N VAL A 562 9.89 -26.71 18.90
CA VAL A 562 9.64 -27.89 18.06
C VAL A 562 8.30 -27.77 17.33
N ASP A 563 7.23 -27.35 18.00
CA ASP A 563 5.93 -27.11 17.35
C ASP A 563 6.04 -26.05 16.24
N HIS A 564 6.72 -24.94 16.51
CA HIS A 564 6.91 -23.91 15.50
C HIS A 564 7.79 -24.39 14.34
N ALA A 565 8.86 -25.13 14.63
CA ALA A 565 9.73 -25.72 13.62
C ALA A 565 8.99 -26.70 12.72
N VAL A 566 8.16 -27.59 13.28
CA VAL A 566 7.29 -28.49 12.51
C VAL A 566 6.41 -27.72 11.54
N LYS A 567 5.72 -26.68 12.03
CA LYS A 567 4.83 -25.85 11.22
C LYS A 567 5.59 -25.14 10.08
N ASN A 568 6.77 -24.60 10.39
CA ASN A 568 7.61 -23.91 9.40
C ASN A 568 8.17 -24.86 8.35
N VAL A 569 8.62 -26.07 8.74
CA VAL A 569 9.13 -27.08 7.81
C VAL A 569 8.04 -27.53 6.84
N VAL A 570 6.83 -27.85 7.32
CA VAL A 570 5.71 -28.21 6.44
C VAL A 570 5.37 -27.05 5.50
N THR A 571 5.38 -25.81 6.00
CA THR A 571 5.13 -24.61 5.20
C THR A 571 6.15 -24.46 4.08
N ILE A 572 7.45 -24.58 4.38
CA ILE A 572 8.53 -24.43 3.39
C ILE A 572 8.47 -25.55 2.34
N ILE A 573 8.29 -26.80 2.76
CA ILE A 573 8.22 -27.94 1.84
C ILE A 573 7.03 -27.76 0.88
N GLY A 574 5.85 -27.47 1.41
CA GLY A 574 4.68 -27.23 0.57
C GLY A 574 4.79 -25.96 -0.28
N GLY A 575 5.47 -24.92 0.23
CA GLY A 575 5.84 -23.71 -0.49
C GLY A 575 6.67 -23.98 -1.72
N VAL A 576 7.80 -24.67 -1.55
CA VAL A 576 8.71 -25.06 -2.64
C VAL A 576 8.01 -25.94 -3.66
N ALA A 577 7.25 -26.94 -3.20
CA ALA A 577 6.45 -27.79 -4.09
C ALA A 577 5.41 -26.97 -4.89
N SER A 578 4.75 -26.02 -4.24
CA SER A 578 3.73 -25.17 -4.88
C SER A 578 4.34 -24.15 -5.85
N MET A 579 5.49 -23.56 -5.53
CA MET A 579 6.24 -22.69 -6.45
C MET A 579 6.66 -23.43 -7.71
N ALA A 580 7.18 -24.66 -7.55
CA ALA A 580 7.54 -25.50 -8.68
C ALA A 580 6.32 -25.90 -9.52
N TRP A 581 5.21 -26.29 -8.87
CA TRP A 581 3.99 -26.70 -9.55
C TRP A 581 3.28 -25.56 -10.27
N LEU A 582 3.24 -24.36 -9.68
CA LEU A 582 2.58 -23.18 -10.24
C LEU A 582 3.51 -22.31 -11.10
N ASN A 583 4.77 -22.70 -11.21
CA ASN A 583 5.83 -21.97 -11.91
C ASN A 583 5.89 -20.50 -11.47
N VAL A 584 5.99 -20.26 -10.16
CA VAL A 584 6.03 -18.91 -9.56
C VAL A 584 7.35 -18.72 -8.83
N SER A 585 8.04 -17.61 -9.13
CA SER A 585 9.20 -17.16 -8.37
C SER A 585 8.76 -16.26 -7.22
N LEU A 586 9.23 -16.56 -6.00
CA LEU A 586 8.92 -15.78 -4.80
C LEU A 586 9.46 -14.33 -4.88
N THR A 587 10.61 -14.13 -5.53
CA THR A 587 11.22 -12.78 -5.68
C THR A 587 10.46 -11.95 -6.69
N THR A 588 10.16 -12.53 -7.84
CA THR A 588 9.38 -11.89 -8.91
C THR A 588 7.98 -11.53 -8.41
N ALA A 589 7.32 -12.43 -7.68
CA ALA A 589 6.01 -12.15 -7.12
C ALA A 589 6.00 -11.02 -6.10
N VAL A 590 7.07 -10.86 -5.30
CA VAL A 590 7.19 -9.72 -4.37
C VAL A 590 7.46 -8.43 -5.12
N GLU A 591 8.42 -8.42 -6.05
CA GLU A 591 8.76 -7.25 -6.87
C GLU A 591 7.56 -6.75 -7.67
N GLU A 592 6.81 -7.66 -8.30
CA GLU A 592 5.60 -7.35 -9.07
C GLU A 592 4.41 -6.96 -8.18
N SER A 593 4.28 -7.55 -6.98
CA SER A 593 3.23 -7.11 -6.03
C SER A 593 3.46 -5.70 -5.47
N GLN A 594 4.73 -5.29 -5.34
CA GLN A 594 5.10 -3.95 -4.88
C GLN A 594 5.01 -2.90 -5.98
N SER A 595 5.31 -3.28 -7.23
CA SER A 595 5.05 -2.42 -8.39
C SER A 595 3.55 -2.32 -8.70
N ALA A 596 2.74 -3.33 -8.34
CA ALA A 596 1.28 -3.27 -8.37
C ALA A 596 0.65 -2.44 -7.21
N GLU A 597 1.43 -1.87 -6.27
CA GLU A 597 0.94 -0.74 -5.46
C GLU A 597 1.01 0.59 -6.24
N ALA A 598 1.64 0.59 -7.40
CA ALA A 598 1.62 1.65 -8.42
C ALA A 598 0.86 1.14 -9.66
N ILE A 599 -0.47 1.09 -9.63
CA ILE A 599 -1.26 0.56 -10.76
C ILE A 599 -1.76 1.69 -11.66
N GLU A 600 -1.27 1.65 -12.90
CA GLU A 600 -1.84 2.21 -14.13
C GLU A 600 -3.28 1.71 -14.38
N PRO A 601 -4.18 2.54 -14.92
CA PRO A 601 -5.50 2.07 -15.35
C PRO A 601 -5.37 1.08 -16.51
N GLU A 602 -5.85 -0.16 -16.34
CA GLU A 602 -5.97 -1.16 -17.43
C GLU A 602 -6.89 -0.59 -18.53
N THR A 603 -6.31 -0.25 -19.68
CA THR A 603 -7.01 -0.03 -20.96
C THR A 603 -7.63 -1.35 -21.42
N ASN A 604 -8.95 -1.41 -21.53
CA ASN A 604 -9.64 -2.52 -22.19
C ASN A 604 -9.65 -2.28 -23.70
N ASP A 605 -8.90 -3.10 -24.45
CA ASP A 605 -9.12 -3.33 -25.88
C ASP A 605 -10.44 -4.08 -26.15
#